data_AF-A0A9D5PMJ0-F1
#
_entry.id   AF-A0A9D5PMJ0-F1
#
_cell.length_a   1.000
_cell.length_b   1.000
_cell.length_c   1.000
_cell.angle_alpha   90.00
_cell.angle_beta   90.00
_cell.angle_gamma   90.00
#
_symmetry.space_group_name_H-M   'P 1'
#
loop_
_entity.id
_entity.type
_entity.pdbx_description
1 polymer ?
#
loop_
_entity_poly.entity_id
_entity_poly.type
_entity_poly.pdbx_seq_one_letter_code
_entity_poly.pdbx_strand_id
1 'polypeptide(L)'
;MSTEFIIGTIIGLIGISPVIIQVVKWVKKPKLSELMKRLVDNNLSTKAHRKILRNMNMQLLRFGKRISSEYINGFVLNNRGKEVVFMDICLQNDLEPTKELCEMFMNTDYPSIRQKYWDMKKGSHKNEETTPAVAKVETVYAQPNGNEVVYLSELLKERFPESFNRLTSILEKNRVKFCLLKGTKDIWCRDYMPVQTKSGKLVQFRYEPSYLKGLEWDSVRSDVHEVCKTNGIKPIFSDINLDGGNVLICEGRAIISDRVFSENGIIKGGPNEDAEKNALIRKLSKLLECEIIIIPSEKSDMTGHADGMVRFVDRNTILGNNLAAEYKYWREGMQKVIEKYDLKYIDMPFFDPKDHKHPISAVGIYLNYLEVNDLIVVPTFGREEDKLAINILRQAFPNKQIEEINFYDVAQEGGSVNCTTWVVRNKPTH
;
A
#
# COMPACT_ATOMS: atom_id res chain seq x y z
N MET A 1 -9.46 -53.94 19.09
CA MET A 1 -8.55 -52.82 19.45
C MET A 1 -7.20 -53.12 18.81
N SER A 2 -6.94 -52.51 17.66
CA SER A 2 -5.68 -52.64 16.93
C SER A 2 -4.75 -51.46 17.27
N THR A 3 -3.46 -51.73 17.21
CA THR A 3 -2.30 -50.91 17.56
C THR A 3 -2.10 -49.62 16.75
N GLU A 4 -3.12 -49.17 16.00
CA GLU A 4 -3.05 -47.94 15.18
C GLU A 4 -3.46 -46.66 15.93
N PHE A 5 -3.85 -46.76 17.21
CA PHE A 5 -4.29 -45.60 18.00
C PHE A 5 -3.18 -44.95 18.88
N ILE A 6 -1.93 -45.40 18.80
CA ILE A 6 -0.83 -44.87 19.63
C ILE A 6 0.24 -44.10 18.81
N ILE A 7 0.14 -44.04 17.48
CA ILE A 7 1.03 -43.22 16.63
C ILE A 7 0.43 -41.81 16.37
N GLY A 8 -0.67 -41.46 17.03
CA GLY A 8 -1.37 -40.18 16.87
C GLY A 8 -0.92 -39.03 17.78
N THR A 9 0.04 -39.23 18.70
CA THR A 9 0.32 -38.23 19.76
C THR A 9 1.80 -38.03 20.11
N ILE A 10 2.73 -38.40 19.21
CA ILE A 10 4.17 -38.11 19.37
C ILE A 10 4.79 -37.59 18.05
N ILE A 11 4.11 -36.66 17.36
CA ILE A 11 4.74 -35.72 16.41
C ILE A 11 4.13 -34.32 16.64
N GLY A 12 4.10 -33.91 17.91
CA GLY A 12 3.57 -32.61 18.35
C GLY A 12 4.59 -31.70 19.03
N LEU A 13 5.88 -32.04 19.02
CA LEU A 13 6.90 -31.36 19.84
C LEU A 13 8.28 -31.17 19.18
N ILE A 14 8.36 -30.98 17.86
CA ILE A 14 9.61 -30.54 17.20
C ILE A 14 9.44 -29.19 16.45
N GLY A 15 8.26 -28.59 16.47
CA GLY A 15 7.96 -27.35 15.72
C GLY A 15 8.12 -26.01 16.46
N ILE A 16 8.58 -25.95 17.73
CA ILE A 16 8.51 -24.71 18.55
C ILE A 16 9.89 -24.13 18.89
N SER A 17 10.99 -24.70 18.40
CA SER A 17 12.33 -24.19 18.71
C SER A 17 12.78 -22.94 17.92
N PRO A 18 12.41 -22.71 16.64
CA PRO A 18 12.89 -21.52 15.92
C PRO A 18 12.23 -20.21 16.40
N VAL A 19 10.95 -20.28 16.76
CA VAL A 19 10.14 -19.10 17.13
C VAL A 19 10.58 -18.55 18.49
N ILE A 20 10.83 -19.41 19.47
CA ILE A 20 11.28 -19.00 20.81
C ILE A 20 12.71 -18.42 20.75
N ILE A 21 13.59 -19.00 19.91
CA ILE A 21 14.96 -18.46 19.70
C ILE A 21 14.93 -17.08 19.01
N GLN A 22 13.97 -16.83 18.11
CA GLN A 22 13.80 -15.52 17.47
C GLN A 22 13.27 -14.46 18.45
N VAL A 23 12.33 -14.82 19.34
CA VAL A 23 11.79 -13.92 20.37
C VAL A 23 12.87 -13.54 21.40
N VAL A 24 13.72 -14.49 21.83
CA VAL A 24 14.83 -14.22 22.76
C VAL A 24 15.92 -13.32 22.14
N LYS A 25 16.16 -13.40 20.83
CA LYS A 25 17.07 -12.47 20.12
C LYS A 25 16.51 -11.06 19.96
N TRP A 26 15.19 -10.89 19.96
CA TRP A 26 14.52 -9.60 19.79
C TRP A 26 14.66 -8.67 21.00
N VAL A 27 14.73 -9.23 22.22
CA VAL A 27 14.84 -8.50 23.50
C VAL A 27 16.26 -7.92 23.75
N LYS A 28 17.28 -8.30 22.98
CA LYS A 28 18.70 -7.91 23.21
C LYS A 28 19.27 -6.85 22.25
N LYS A 29 18.45 -6.05 21.56
CA LYS A 29 19.00 -4.98 20.70
C LYS A 29 19.51 -3.81 21.57
N PRO A 30 20.76 -3.34 21.38
CA PRO A 30 21.35 -2.28 22.20
C PRO A 30 20.60 -0.96 22.02
N LYS A 31 20.52 -0.15 23.08
CA LYS A 31 19.85 1.16 23.04
C LYS A 31 20.57 2.11 22.07
N LEU A 32 19.86 3.11 21.56
CA LEU A 32 20.44 4.06 20.62
C LEU A 32 21.61 4.86 21.21
N SER A 33 21.57 5.17 22.50
CA SER A 33 22.67 5.79 23.24
C SER A 33 23.90 4.91 23.41
N GLU A 34 23.74 3.58 23.47
CA GLU A 34 24.85 2.62 23.47
C GLU A 34 25.48 2.52 22.07
N LEU A 35 24.65 2.52 21.03
CA LEU A 35 25.12 2.60 19.64
C LEU A 35 25.86 3.92 19.39
N MET A 36 25.37 5.03 19.92
CA MET A 36 26.04 6.34 19.84
C MET A 36 27.39 6.34 20.56
N LYS A 37 27.50 5.67 21.72
CA LYS A 37 28.78 5.48 22.43
C LYS A 37 29.78 4.70 21.59
N ARG A 38 29.33 3.64 20.89
CA ARG A 38 30.18 2.85 20.00
C ARG A 38 30.52 3.59 18.70
N LEU A 39 29.62 4.42 18.19
CA LEU A 39 29.82 5.16 16.95
C LEU A 39 31.03 6.10 17.02
N VAL A 40 31.31 6.65 18.20
CA VAL A 40 32.43 7.58 18.43
C VAL A 40 33.72 6.92 18.95
N ASP A 41 33.80 5.59 18.88
CA ASP A 41 35.03 4.87 19.25
C ASP A 41 36.05 4.95 18.10
N ASN A 42 37.19 5.59 18.37
CA ASN A 42 38.27 5.79 17.40
C ASN A 42 39.02 4.50 17.04
N ASN A 43 38.84 3.42 17.82
CA ASN A 43 39.48 2.13 17.55
C ASN A 43 38.71 1.28 16.50
N LEU A 44 37.53 1.73 16.07
CA LEU A 44 36.72 1.02 15.09
C LEU A 44 37.10 1.42 13.66
N SER A 45 37.06 0.44 12.75
CA SER A 45 37.20 0.71 11.32
C SER A 45 35.99 1.48 10.77
N THR A 46 36.17 2.24 9.69
CA THR A 46 35.09 2.92 8.98
C THR A 46 33.94 1.96 8.65
N LYS A 47 34.23 0.73 8.23
CA LYS A 47 33.20 -0.30 7.95
C LYS A 47 32.35 -0.62 9.19
N ALA A 48 32.97 -0.65 10.38
CA ALA A 48 32.26 -0.87 11.64
C ALA A 48 31.39 0.34 12.03
N HIS A 49 31.86 1.58 11.87
CA HIS A 49 31.05 2.78 12.08
C HIS A 49 29.81 2.80 11.19
N ARG A 50 29.97 2.48 9.89
CA ARG A 50 28.83 2.40 8.95
C ARG A 50 27.82 1.33 9.35
N LYS A 51 28.28 0.19 9.87
CA LYS A 51 27.40 -0.87 10.41
C LYS A 51 26.62 -0.38 11.63
N ILE A 52 27.26 0.38 12.51
CA ILE A 52 26.61 1.00 13.67
C ILE A 52 25.53 1.99 13.19
N LEU A 53 25.85 2.88 12.24
CA LEU A 53 24.86 3.80 11.67
C LEU A 53 23.69 3.09 11.00
N ARG A 54 23.92 1.97 10.28
CA ARG A 54 22.82 1.15 9.74
C ARG A 54 21.95 0.59 10.85
N ASN A 55 22.53 0.12 11.96
CA ASN A 55 21.76 -0.35 13.11
C ASN A 55 20.96 0.79 13.77
N MET A 56 21.54 1.99 13.86
CA MET A 56 20.87 3.18 14.38
C MET A 56 19.71 3.58 13.47
N ASN A 57 19.93 3.60 12.15
CA ASN A 57 18.89 3.85 11.16
C ASN A 57 17.72 2.85 11.30
N MET A 58 18.02 1.55 11.42
CA MET A 58 16.99 0.53 11.65
C MET A 58 16.15 0.75 12.92
N GLN A 59 16.69 1.41 13.96
CA GLN A 59 15.91 1.77 15.14
C GLN A 59 15.10 3.04 14.92
N LEU A 60 15.68 4.05 14.24
CA LEU A 60 15.03 5.32 13.96
C LEU A 60 13.87 5.21 12.98
N LEU A 61 13.95 4.27 12.03
CA LEU A 61 12.87 4.00 11.08
C LEU A 61 11.55 3.64 11.79
N ARG A 62 11.62 3.06 13.00
CA ARG A 62 10.43 2.76 13.84
C ARG A 62 9.73 4.01 14.38
N PHE A 63 10.42 5.15 14.39
CA PHE A 63 9.93 6.43 14.89
C PHE A 63 9.78 7.46 13.75
N GLY A 64 9.74 6.99 12.48
CA GLY A 64 9.61 7.86 11.31
C GLY A 64 10.82 8.76 11.06
N LYS A 65 12.00 8.42 11.61
CA LYS A 65 13.25 9.18 11.45
C LYS A 65 14.25 8.36 10.63
N ARG A 66 15.07 9.00 9.79
CA ARG A 66 16.05 8.29 8.94
C ARG A 66 17.45 8.91 8.97
N ILE A 67 18.46 8.06 8.85
CA ILE A 67 19.82 8.45 8.47
C ILE A 67 20.01 7.98 7.02
N SER A 68 20.22 8.92 6.10
CA SER A 68 20.36 8.67 4.67
C SER A 68 21.50 7.71 4.36
N SER A 69 21.33 6.90 3.32
CA SER A 69 22.38 6.02 2.82
C SER A 69 23.62 6.80 2.37
N GLU A 70 23.44 8.02 1.85
CA GLU A 70 24.49 8.98 1.51
C GLU A 70 25.37 9.24 2.74
N TYR A 71 24.76 9.66 3.85
CA TYR A 71 25.46 9.93 5.11
C TYR A 71 26.13 8.67 5.66
N ILE A 72 25.43 7.53 5.67
CA ILE A 72 25.96 6.26 6.15
C ILE A 72 27.19 5.83 5.34
N ASN A 73 27.14 5.92 4.01
CA ASN A 73 28.22 5.49 3.14
C ASN A 73 29.38 6.49 3.13
N GLY A 74 29.10 7.78 3.30
CA GLY A 74 30.08 8.86 3.41
C GLY A 74 30.69 9.04 4.81
N PHE A 75 30.17 8.38 5.84
CA PHE A 75 30.60 8.64 7.22
C PHE A 75 32.07 8.31 7.48
N VAL A 76 32.77 9.28 8.10
CA VAL A 76 34.12 9.15 8.68
C VAL A 76 34.14 9.84 10.04
N LEU A 77 34.65 9.19 11.08
CA LEU A 77 34.56 9.72 12.44
C LEU A 77 35.44 10.96 12.68
N ASN A 78 36.68 10.98 12.20
CA ASN A 78 37.63 12.09 12.34
C ASN A 78 37.81 12.60 13.79
N ASN A 79 37.88 11.69 14.77
CA ASN A 79 38.01 11.99 16.21
C ASN A 79 36.89 12.91 16.78
N ARG A 80 35.73 12.98 16.13
CA ARG A 80 34.60 13.80 16.58
C ARG A 80 33.90 13.17 17.79
N GLY A 81 33.60 13.98 18.80
CA GLY A 81 32.81 13.58 19.98
C GLY A 81 31.32 13.39 19.69
N LYS A 82 30.57 12.83 20.65
CA LYS A 82 29.15 12.47 20.49
C LYS A 82 28.26 13.63 20.06
N GLU A 83 28.40 14.79 20.68
CA GLU A 83 27.56 15.96 20.37
C GLU A 83 27.77 16.44 18.93
N VAL A 84 29.02 16.47 18.47
CA VAL A 84 29.37 16.88 17.10
C VAL A 84 28.82 15.89 16.09
N VAL A 85 28.99 14.58 16.35
CA VAL A 85 28.46 13.53 15.45
C VAL A 85 26.93 13.52 15.45
N PHE A 86 26.28 13.73 16.60
CA PHE A 86 24.82 13.81 16.67
C PHE A 86 24.28 15.03 15.93
N MET A 87 24.89 16.20 16.12
CA MET A 87 24.51 17.41 15.38
C MET A 87 24.71 17.23 13.87
N ASP A 88 25.81 16.61 13.45
CA ASP A 88 26.10 16.32 12.05
C ASP A 88 25.07 15.36 11.45
N ILE A 89 24.71 14.29 12.17
CA ILE A 89 23.59 13.41 11.80
C ILE A 89 22.30 14.22 11.65
N CYS A 90 22.01 15.13 12.57
CA CYS A 90 20.80 15.96 12.53
C CYS A 90 20.77 16.89 11.32
N LEU A 91 21.85 17.62 11.06
CA LEU A 91 21.94 18.58 9.96
C LEU A 91 21.90 17.89 8.60
N GLN A 92 22.69 16.83 8.42
CA GLN A 92 22.83 16.14 7.13
C GLN A 92 21.62 15.27 6.76
N ASN A 93 20.73 14.99 7.72
CA ASN A 93 19.56 14.14 7.51
C ASN A 93 18.24 14.85 7.85
N ASP A 94 18.28 16.17 8.03
CA ASP A 94 17.15 17.02 8.40
C ASP A 94 16.36 16.49 9.62
N LEU A 95 17.08 15.92 10.59
CA LEU A 95 16.48 15.43 11.83
C LEU A 95 16.50 16.55 12.87
N GLU A 96 15.33 17.09 13.19
CA GLU A 96 15.23 18.04 14.30
C GLU A 96 15.62 17.34 15.62
N PRO A 97 16.58 17.89 16.40
CA PRO A 97 17.02 17.32 17.68
C PRO A 97 16.01 17.61 18.80
N THR A 98 14.80 17.05 18.69
CA THR A 98 13.76 17.17 19.72
C THR A 98 14.26 16.61 21.06
N LYS A 99 13.59 16.97 22.17
CA LYS A 99 13.95 16.47 23.51
C LYS A 99 14.02 14.94 23.54
N GLU A 100 13.04 14.29 22.94
CA GLU A 100 12.94 12.83 22.83
C GLU A 100 14.11 12.26 22.03
N LEU A 101 14.48 12.89 20.91
CA LEU A 101 15.60 12.43 20.08
C LEU A 101 16.94 12.58 20.80
N CYS A 102 17.14 13.69 21.52
CA CYS A 102 18.30 13.91 22.37
C CYS A 102 18.39 12.85 23.48
N GLU A 103 17.29 12.57 24.17
CA GLU A 103 17.23 11.53 25.20
C GLU A 103 17.53 10.14 24.62
N MET A 104 17.04 9.81 23.43
CA MET A 104 17.32 8.53 22.76
C MET A 104 18.79 8.35 22.40
N PHE A 105 19.44 9.36 21.81
CA PHE A 105 20.84 9.28 21.37
C PHE A 105 21.86 9.53 22.50
N MET A 106 21.50 10.35 23.49
CA MET A 106 22.45 10.92 24.45
C MET A 106 22.08 10.67 25.93
N ASN A 107 20.93 10.04 26.22
CA ASN A 107 20.38 9.80 27.57
C ASN A 107 20.06 11.05 28.40
N THR A 108 20.12 12.24 27.81
CA THR A 108 19.72 13.50 28.45
C THR A 108 19.30 14.50 27.40
N ASP A 109 18.49 15.49 27.79
CA ASP A 109 18.16 16.61 26.94
C ASP A 109 19.37 17.55 26.77
N TYR A 110 19.47 18.18 25.60
CA TYR A 110 20.46 19.20 25.24
C TYR A 110 19.79 20.39 24.55
N PRO A 111 19.20 21.33 25.32
CA PRO A 111 18.54 22.52 24.75
C PRO A 111 19.48 23.36 23.88
N SER A 112 20.77 23.41 24.22
CA SER A 112 21.80 24.12 23.45
C SER A 112 22.06 23.53 22.05
N ILE A 113 21.80 22.23 21.83
CA ILE A 113 21.89 21.59 20.51
C ILE A 113 20.70 21.99 19.63
N ARG A 114 19.48 22.08 20.18
CA ARG A 114 18.33 22.61 19.42
C ARG A 114 18.54 24.02 18.93
N GLN A 115 19.02 24.90 19.81
CA GLN A 115 19.30 26.28 19.44
C GLN A 115 20.34 26.35 18.31
N LYS A 116 21.47 25.64 18.45
CA LYS A 116 22.52 25.59 17.44
C LYS A 116 22.05 25.03 16.09
N TYR A 117 21.20 24.00 16.09
CA TYR A 117 20.63 23.42 14.86
C TYR A 117 19.83 24.47 14.07
N TRP A 118 18.96 25.21 14.75
CA TRP A 118 18.16 26.26 14.12
C TRP A 118 18.97 27.50 13.73
N ASP A 119 20.00 27.87 14.50
CA ASP A 119 20.91 28.95 14.14
C ASP A 119 21.69 28.62 12.85
N MET A 120 22.12 27.37 12.69
CA MET A 120 22.80 26.90 11.47
C MET A 120 21.85 26.84 10.27
N LYS A 121 20.62 26.33 10.43
CA LYS A 121 19.58 26.33 9.37
C LYS A 121 19.18 27.73 8.92
N LYS A 122 19.09 28.70 9.85
CA LYS A 122 18.82 30.11 9.53
C LYS A 122 19.99 30.78 8.80
N GLY A 123 21.23 30.38 9.10
CA GLY A 123 22.42 30.84 8.38
C GLY A 123 22.51 30.34 6.94
N SER A 124 21.97 29.15 6.65
CA SER A 124 21.93 28.56 5.30
C SER A 124 20.96 29.25 4.34
N HIS A 125 19.97 29.99 4.85
CA HIS A 125 18.98 30.73 4.05
C HIS A 125 19.35 32.18 3.73
N LYS A 126 20.58 32.63 4.04
CA LYS A 126 21.02 34.01 3.75
C LYS A 126 21.76 34.21 2.42
N ASN A 127 22.00 33.16 1.64
CA ASN A 127 22.72 33.24 0.37
C ASN A 127 21.93 32.62 -0.79
N GLU A 128 20.71 33.09 -1.05
CA GLU A 128 20.02 32.82 -2.32
C GLU A 128 18.88 33.83 -2.54
N GLU A 129 19.24 35.10 -2.76
CA GLU A 129 18.36 36.05 -3.44
C GLU A 129 19.17 36.78 -4.51
N THR A 130 18.92 36.43 -5.78
CA THR A 130 18.64 37.38 -6.88
C THR A 130 18.60 36.63 -8.21
N THR A 131 17.42 36.59 -8.85
CA THR A 131 17.22 36.71 -10.31
C THR A 131 15.71 36.88 -10.58
N PRO A 132 15.32 37.55 -11.68
CA PRO A 132 14.23 38.51 -11.66
C PRO A 132 12.90 37.92 -12.16
N ALA A 133 11.85 38.69 -11.87
CA ALA A 133 10.47 38.47 -12.31
C ALA A 133 10.36 38.10 -13.80
N VAL A 134 9.80 36.92 -14.07
CA VAL A 134 9.27 36.56 -15.38
C VAL A 134 7.75 36.69 -15.33
N ALA A 135 7.22 37.41 -16.32
CA ALA A 135 5.83 37.78 -16.47
C ALA A 135 4.88 36.57 -16.46
N LYS A 136 3.70 36.77 -15.85
CA LYS A 136 2.54 35.88 -15.97
C LYS A 136 2.20 35.65 -17.43
N VAL A 137 2.37 34.43 -17.90
CA VAL A 137 1.67 33.93 -19.07
C VAL A 137 0.43 33.21 -18.56
N GLU A 138 -0.73 33.86 -18.68
CA GLU A 138 -2.02 33.18 -18.57
C GLU A 138 -2.20 32.29 -19.81
N THR A 139 -1.76 31.05 -19.70
CA THR A 139 -2.26 29.98 -20.57
C THR A 139 -3.63 29.58 -20.06
N VAL A 140 -4.68 30.02 -20.76
CA VAL A 140 -6.04 29.50 -20.66
C VAL A 140 -6.01 28.04 -21.13
N TYR A 141 -5.74 27.13 -20.20
CA TYR A 141 -5.97 25.71 -20.40
C TYR A 141 -7.45 25.43 -20.15
N ALA A 142 -8.13 24.86 -21.15
CA ALA A 142 -9.47 24.31 -21.00
C ALA A 142 -9.57 23.45 -19.71
N GLN A 143 -10.69 23.56 -19.01
CA GLN A 143 -10.96 22.85 -17.76
C GLN A 143 -11.00 21.33 -18.01
N PRO A 144 -10.19 20.50 -17.33
CA PRO A 144 -10.48 19.08 -17.23
C PRO A 144 -11.77 18.91 -16.42
N ASN A 145 -12.82 18.43 -17.07
CA ASN A 145 -14.11 18.12 -16.46
C ASN A 145 -14.02 16.77 -15.74
N GLY A 146 -13.85 16.78 -14.43
CA GLY A 146 -13.93 15.57 -13.59
C GLY A 146 -14.81 15.79 -12.38
N ASN A 147 -15.81 14.93 -12.17
CA ASN A 147 -16.65 14.95 -10.97
C ASN A 147 -16.15 13.98 -9.88
N GLU A 148 -15.04 13.29 -10.11
CA GLU A 148 -14.47 12.32 -9.18
C GLU A 148 -13.50 12.96 -8.17
N VAL A 149 -13.54 12.44 -6.95
CA VAL A 149 -12.65 12.81 -5.84
C VAL A 149 -11.91 11.56 -5.37
N VAL A 150 -10.61 11.69 -5.15
CA VAL A 150 -9.77 10.64 -4.57
C VAL A 150 -9.69 10.80 -3.06
N TYR A 151 -9.94 9.73 -2.32
CA TYR A 151 -9.75 9.69 -0.89
C TYR A 151 -8.54 8.82 -0.57
N LEU A 152 -7.73 9.28 0.38
CA LEU A 152 -6.53 8.60 0.89
C LEU A 152 -6.66 8.51 2.41
N SER A 153 -6.13 7.47 3.05
CA SER A 153 -5.96 7.48 4.51
C SER A 153 -4.95 8.57 4.92
N GLU A 154 -5.20 9.28 6.02
CA GLU A 154 -4.22 10.21 6.60
C GLU A 154 -2.92 9.51 7.00
N LEU A 155 -2.99 8.21 7.33
CA LEU A 155 -1.82 7.38 7.65
C LEU A 155 -0.87 7.20 6.48
N LEU A 156 -1.33 7.35 5.23
CA LEU A 156 -0.43 7.29 4.07
C LEU A 156 0.59 8.44 4.10
N LYS A 157 0.15 9.63 4.52
CA LYS A 157 1.01 10.79 4.71
C LYS A 157 2.02 10.59 5.84
N GLU A 158 1.61 9.92 6.92
CA GLU A 158 2.46 9.68 8.09
C GLU A 158 3.49 8.56 7.85
N ARG A 159 3.06 7.46 7.22
CA ARG A 159 3.87 6.25 7.04
C ARG A 159 4.72 6.31 5.77
N PHE A 160 4.22 6.94 4.71
CA PHE A 160 4.86 7.01 3.38
C PHE A 160 4.84 8.44 2.81
N PRO A 161 5.45 9.43 3.50
CA PRO A 161 5.33 10.84 3.12
C PRO A 161 5.84 11.15 1.70
N GLU A 162 6.88 10.46 1.24
CA GLU A 162 7.40 10.66 -0.13
C GLU A 162 6.41 10.18 -1.19
N SER A 163 5.87 8.98 -1.03
CA SER A 163 4.90 8.41 -1.97
C SER A 163 3.54 9.09 -1.90
N PHE A 164 3.13 9.54 -0.71
CA PHE A 164 2.01 10.46 -0.54
C PHE A 164 2.21 11.75 -1.34
N ASN A 165 3.34 12.44 -1.14
CA ASN A 165 3.62 13.71 -1.83
C ASN A 165 3.71 13.53 -3.36
N ARG A 166 4.32 12.44 -3.84
CA ARG A 166 4.36 12.10 -5.28
C ARG A 166 2.94 11.94 -5.82
N LEU A 167 2.10 11.15 -5.15
CA LEU A 167 0.72 10.91 -5.58
C LEU A 167 -0.10 12.20 -5.58
N THR A 168 -0.11 12.96 -4.48
CA THR A 168 -0.89 14.20 -4.40
C THR A 168 -0.40 15.25 -5.40
N SER A 169 0.91 15.34 -5.66
CA SER A 169 1.44 16.23 -6.70
C SER A 169 0.93 15.87 -8.10
N ILE A 170 0.84 14.57 -8.42
CA ILE A 170 0.25 14.08 -9.68
C ILE A 170 -1.24 14.44 -9.75
N LEU A 171 -1.99 14.26 -8.66
CA LEU A 171 -3.41 14.62 -8.61
C LEU A 171 -3.62 16.13 -8.79
N GLU A 172 -2.85 16.97 -8.09
CA GLU A 172 -2.91 18.42 -8.18
C GLU A 172 -2.53 18.94 -9.58
N LYS A 173 -1.44 18.42 -10.15
CA LYS A 173 -1.01 18.70 -11.53
C LYS A 173 -2.15 18.47 -12.53
N ASN A 174 -2.92 17.40 -12.31
CA ASN A 174 -4.03 16.99 -13.16
C ASN A 174 -5.39 17.53 -12.69
N ARG A 175 -5.40 18.45 -11.72
CA ARG A 175 -6.62 19.08 -11.16
C ARG A 175 -7.64 18.08 -10.61
N VAL A 176 -7.18 16.91 -10.16
CA VAL A 176 -7.99 15.92 -9.47
C VAL A 176 -8.05 16.28 -8.00
N LYS A 177 -9.26 16.48 -7.48
CA LYS A 177 -9.47 16.76 -6.05
C LYS A 177 -9.17 15.51 -5.23
N PHE A 178 -8.55 15.71 -4.07
CA PHE A 178 -8.38 14.64 -3.10
C PHE A 178 -8.69 15.07 -1.68
N CYS A 179 -9.00 14.09 -0.82
CA CYS A 179 -9.34 14.28 0.59
C CYS A 179 -8.68 13.21 1.46
N LEU A 180 -8.49 13.51 2.75
CA LEU A 180 -7.92 12.57 3.72
C LEU A 180 -9.01 11.98 4.60
N LEU A 181 -9.01 10.65 4.71
CA LEU A 181 -9.87 9.87 5.60
C LEU A 181 -9.26 9.84 7.00
N LYS A 182 -10.08 10.15 7.99
CA LYS A 182 -9.77 10.09 9.42
C LYS A 182 -10.35 8.84 10.07
N GLY A 183 -9.84 8.48 11.24
CA GLY A 183 -10.33 7.32 12.01
C GLY A 183 -9.96 5.97 11.37
N THR A 184 -8.99 5.97 10.47
CA THR A 184 -8.49 4.77 9.79
C THR A 184 -7.39 4.13 10.63
N LYS A 185 -7.29 2.80 10.62
CA LYS A 185 -6.17 2.06 11.24
C LYS A 185 -5.13 1.57 10.24
N ASP A 186 -5.48 1.62 8.96
CA ASP A 186 -4.61 1.24 7.85
C ASP A 186 -4.72 2.14 6.63
N ILE A 187 -3.71 2.05 5.76
CA ILE A 187 -3.60 2.83 4.52
C ILE A 187 -4.44 2.28 3.36
N TRP A 188 -4.89 1.02 3.44
CA TRP A 188 -5.62 0.31 2.38
C TRP A 188 -7.10 0.70 2.30
N CYS A 189 -7.38 1.99 2.03
CA CYS A 189 -8.76 2.47 2.02
C CYS A 189 -9.63 1.87 0.91
N ARG A 190 -9.03 1.29 -0.13
CA ARG A 190 -9.77 0.51 -1.12
C ARG A 190 -10.60 -0.60 -0.49
N ASP A 191 -10.06 -1.26 0.54
CA ASP A 191 -10.63 -2.48 1.09
C ASP A 191 -11.82 -2.21 2.00
N TYR A 192 -11.67 -1.22 2.88
CA TYR A 192 -12.66 -0.95 3.92
C TYR A 192 -13.68 0.13 3.55
N MET A 193 -13.48 0.91 2.48
CA MET A 193 -14.42 1.97 2.10
C MET A 193 -15.60 1.46 1.24
N PRO A 194 -16.76 2.14 1.26
CA PRO A 194 -17.94 1.69 0.54
C PRO A 194 -17.74 1.62 -0.98
N VAL A 195 -18.36 0.63 -1.62
CA VAL A 195 -18.40 0.54 -3.09
C VAL A 195 -19.50 1.46 -3.63
N GLN A 196 -19.17 2.31 -4.60
CA GLN A 196 -20.16 3.19 -5.25
C GLN A 196 -20.79 2.52 -6.47
N THR A 197 -22.11 2.36 -6.47
CA THR A 197 -22.86 1.74 -7.58
C THR A 197 -23.05 2.70 -8.76
N LYS A 198 -23.65 2.21 -9.86
CA LYS A 198 -24.00 3.05 -11.01
C LYS A 198 -24.97 4.19 -10.64
N SER A 199 -25.95 3.94 -9.78
CA SER A 199 -26.89 4.98 -9.31
C SER A 199 -26.28 5.97 -8.31
N GLY A 200 -25.02 5.78 -7.91
CA GLY A 200 -24.31 6.60 -6.93
C GLY A 200 -24.60 6.23 -5.48
N LYS A 201 -25.27 5.09 -5.22
CA LYS A 201 -25.41 4.55 -3.87
C LYS A 201 -24.05 4.10 -3.37
N LEU A 202 -23.77 4.34 -2.09
CA LEU A 202 -22.61 3.80 -1.40
C LEU A 202 -23.04 2.55 -0.63
N VAL A 203 -22.49 1.40 -0.98
CA VAL A 203 -22.74 0.12 -0.29
C VAL A 203 -21.50 -0.23 0.52
N GLN A 204 -21.63 -0.20 1.85
CA GLN A 204 -20.58 -0.64 2.77
C GLN A 204 -20.80 -2.11 3.09
N PHE A 205 -19.91 -2.96 2.60
CA PHE A 205 -19.87 -4.35 2.98
C PHE A 205 -19.23 -4.51 4.36
N ARG A 206 -19.49 -5.66 5.00
CA ARG A 206 -18.74 -6.04 6.19
C ARG A 206 -17.28 -6.26 5.80
N TYR A 207 -16.36 -5.70 6.59
CA TYR A 207 -14.93 -5.81 6.40
C TYR A 207 -14.34 -6.73 7.47
N GLU A 208 -14.37 -8.03 7.21
CA GLU A 208 -13.78 -9.08 8.04
C GLU A 208 -12.92 -10.01 7.18
N PRO A 209 -11.86 -9.46 6.55
CA PRO A 209 -11.01 -10.24 5.66
C PRO A 209 -10.40 -11.43 6.39
N SER A 210 -10.32 -12.56 5.70
CA SER A 210 -9.78 -13.77 6.31
C SER A 210 -8.31 -13.70 6.70
N TYR A 211 -7.56 -12.76 6.14
CA TYR A 211 -6.15 -12.51 6.44
C TYR A 211 -5.92 -11.58 7.67
N LEU A 212 -6.96 -10.95 8.22
CA LEU A 212 -6.91 -10.17 9.47
C LEU A 212 -7.86 -10.77 10.53
N LYS A 213 -7.79 -12.09 10.72
CA LYS A 213 -8.60 -12.83 11.69
C LYS A 213 -7.92 -12.90 13.06
N GLY A 214 -8.60 -12.46 14.12
CA GLY A 214 -8.13 -12.54 15.50
C GLY A 214 -7.98 -11.17 16.17
N LEU A 215 -7.93 -11.16 17.51
CA LEU A 215 -7.83 -9.94 18.32
C LEU A 215 -6.52 -9.19 18.09
N GLU A 216 -5.47 -9.89 17.67
CA GLU A 216 -4.16 -9.32 17.36
C GLU A 216 -4.20 -8.33 16.18
N TRP A 217 -5.21 -8.44 15.30
CA TRP A 217 -5.37 -7.59 14.11
C TRP A 217 -6.33 -6.42 14.33
N ASP A 218 -7.00 -6.32 15.48
CA ASP A 218 -7.96 -5.24 15.77
C ASP A 218 -7.33 -3.85 15.76
N SER A 219 -6.02 -3.77 16.01
CA SER A 219 -5.26 -2.51 15.97
C SER A 219 -4.94 -2.02 14.56
N VAL A 220 -5.00 -2.91 13.55
CA VAL A 220 -4.69 -2.58 12.14
C VAL A 220 -5.92 -2.68 11.23
N ARG A 221 -7.00 -3.35 11.66
CA ARG A 221 -8.24 -3.43 10.89
C ARG A 221 -9.14 -2.23 11.19
N SER A 222 -9.30 -1.34 10.20
CA SER A 222 -10.22 -0.18 10.28
C SER A 222 -11.66 -0.61 10.57
N ASP A 223 -12.34 0.10 11.47
CA ASP A 223 -13.78 -0.07 11.70
C ASP A 223 -14.56 0.76 10.68
N VAL A 224 -15.30 0.08 9.81
CA VAL A 224 -16.05 0.72 8.71
C VAL A 224 -17.14 1.68 9.20
N HIS A 225 -17.75 1.42 10.36
CA HIS A 225 -18.75 2.31 10.94
C HIS A 225 -18.10 3.57 11.50
N GLU A 226 -16.98 3.42 12.20
CA GLU A 226 -16.22 4.56 12.75
C GLU A 226 -15.66 5.44 11.63
N VAL A 227 -15.03 4.83 10.61
CA VAL A 227 -14.48 5.57 9.46
C VAL A 227 -15.60 6.30 8.72
N CYS A 228 -16.73 5.65 8.42
CA CYS A 228 -17.84 6.31 7.75
C CYS A 228 -18.39 7.48 8.57
N LYS A 229 -18.64 7.27 9.87
CA LYS A 229 -19.17 8.29 10.78
C LYS A 229 -18.24 9.51 10.87
N THR A 230 -16.95 9.26 11.08
CA THR A 230 -15.93 10.32 11.26
C THR A 230 -15.78 11.19 10.02
N ASN A 231 -15.93 10.60 8.83
CA ASN A 231 -15.80 11.30 7.56
C ASN A 231 -17.15 11.78 6.97
N GLY A 232 -18.25 11.65 7.72
CA GLY A 232 -19.58 12.10 7.27
C GLY A 232 -20.18 11.28 6.12
N ILE A 233 -19.67 10.07 5.88
CA ILE A 233 -20.09 9.19 4.80
C ILE A 233 -21.29 8.37 5.28
N LYS A 234 -22.36 8.34 4.47
CA LYS A 234 -23.63 7.66 4.79
C LYS A 234 -23.90 6.53 3.81
N PRO A 235 -23.34 5.33 4.03
CA PRO A 235 -23.58 4.19 3.17
C PRO A 235 -24.81 3.39 3.59
N ILE A 236 -25.23 2.48 2.71
CA ILE A 236 -26.10 1.36 3.02
C ILE A 236 -25.20 0.21 3.48
N PHE A 237 -25.38 -0.25 4.72
CA PHE A 237 -24.61 -1.38 5.25
C PHE A 237 -25.18 -2.73 4.77
N SER A 238 -24.29 -3.67 4.46
CA SER A 238 -24.61 -5.02 4.00
C SER A 238 -23.95 -6.06 4.89
N ASP A 239 -24.67 -7.16 5.18
CA ASP A 239 -24.15 -8.31 5.93
C ASP A 239 -23.32 -9.27 5.07
N ILE A 240 -22.99 -8.92 3.84
CA ILE A 240 -22.05 -9.70 3.02
C ILE A 240 -20.63 -9.27 3.39
N ASN A 241 -19.76 -10.24 3.66
CA ASN A 241 -18.32 -9.99 3.83
C ASN A 241 -17.68 -9.84 2.46
N LEU A 242 -17.14 -8.67 2.15
CA LEU A 242 -16.53 -8.40 0.86
C LEU A 242 -15.67 -7.15 0.94
N ASP A 243 -14.38 -7.31 0.67
CA ASP A 243 -13.44 -6.19 0.61
C ASP A 243 -13.61 -5.43 -0.71
N GLY A 244 -13.47 -4.11 -0.67
CA GLY A 244 -13.58 -3.27 -1.86
C GLY A 244 -12.48 -3.50 -2.90
N GLY A 245 -11.30 -4.00 -2.51
CA GLY A 245 -10.24 -4.45 -3.44
C GLY A 245 -10.66 -5.67 -4.27
N ASN A 246 -11.63 -6.44 -3.80
CA ASN A 246 -12.20 -7.56 -4.53
C ASN A 246 -13.43 -7.18 -5.39
N VAL A 247 -13.68 -5.89 -5.62
CA VAL A 247 -14.83 -5.42 -6.42
C VAL A 247 -14.37 -4.43 -7.49
N LEU A 248 -14.44 -4.87 -8.75
CA LEU A 248 -14.17 -4.04 -9.92
C LEU A 248 -15.47 -3.80 -10.67
N ILE A 249 -15.90 -2.55 -10.84
CA ILE A 249 -17.15 -2.20 -11.52
C ILE A 249 -16.85 -1.45 -12.82
N CYS A 250 -17.48 -1.88 -13.91
CA CYS A 250 -17.47 -1.17 -15.18
C CYS A 250 -18.79 -1.42 -15.93
N GLU A 251 -19.45 -0.35 -16.39
CA GLU A 251 -20.60 -0.41 -17.30
C GLU A 251 -21.69 -1.46 -16.97
N GLY A 252 -22.06 -1.56 -15.69
CA GLY A 252 -23.11 -2.48 -15.23
C GLY A 252 -22.65 -3.94 -15.07
N ARG A 253 -21.34 -4.19 -15.10
CA ARG A 253 -20.70 -5.45 -14.71
C ARG A 253 -19.83 -5.22 -13.48
N ALA A 254 -19.70 -6.27 -12.67
CA ALA A 254 -18.76 -6.32 -11.57
C ALA A 254 -17.95 -7.62 -11.62
N ILE A 255 -16.62 -7.52 -11.54
CA ILE A 255 -15.75 -8.68 -11.32
C ILE A 255 -15.47 -8.80 -9.82
N ILE A 256 -15.64 -10.02 -9.31
CA ILE A 256 -15.36 -10.40 -7.93
C ILE A 256 -14.67 -11.77 -7.95
N SER A 257 -13.68 -12.00 -7.11
CA SER A 257 -13.05 -13.33 -7.02
C SER A 257 -13.92 -14.33 -6.26
N ASP A 258 -13.69 -15.61 -6.51
CA ASP A 258 -14.36 -16.72 -5.83
C ASP A 258 -14.06 -16.81 -4.31
N ARG A 259 -13.11 -16.01 -3.81
CA ARG A 259 -12.82 -15.83 -2.37
C ARG A 259 -14.07 -15.46 -1.59
N VAL A 260 -14.94 -14.65 -2.19
CA VAL A 260 -16.21 -14.17 -1.59
C VAL A 260 -17.08 -15.32 -1.08
N PHE A 261 -17.04 -16.50 -1.71
CA PHE A 261 -17.85 -17.63 -1.28
C PHE A 261 -17.40 -18.19 0.07
N SER A 262 -16.09 -18.46 0.20
CA SER A 262 -15.52 -19.01 1.43
C SER A 262 -15.61 -18.04 2.61
N GLU A 263 -15.49 -16.74 2.35
CA GLU A 263 -15.58 -15.69 3.36
C GLU A 263 -17.02 -15.38 3.79
N ASN A 264 -18.01 -15.91 3.06
CA ASN A 264 -19.42 -15.91 3.43
C ASN A 264 -19.94 -17.30 3.81
N GLY A 265 -19.03 -18.21 4.19
CA GLY A 265 -19.37 -19.50 4.81
C GLY A 265 -19.83 -20.60 3.86
N ILE A 266 -19.70 -20.41 2.54
CA ILE A 266 -20.09 -21.42 1.55
C ILE A 266 -19.02 -22.51 1.49
N ILE A 267 -19.43 -23.75 1.77
CA ILE A 267 -18.53 -24.90 1.85
C ILE A 267 -18.36 -25.54 0.47
N LYS A 268 -17.13 -25.59 -0.01
CA LYS A 268 -16.79 -26.27 -1.27
C LYS A 268 -17.04 -27.78 -1.16
N GLY A 269 -17.77 -28.35 -2.13
CA GLY A 269 -18.22 -29.75 -2.12
C GLY A 269 -19.40 -30.01 -1.16
N GLY A 270 -19.96 -28.96 -0.55
CA GLY A 270 -21.14 -29.09 0.30
C GLY A 270 -22.40 -29.43 -0.50
N PRO A 271 -23.44 -30.02 0.13
CA PRO A 271 -24.63 -30.48 -0.57
C PRO A 271 -25.45 -29.35 -1.23
N ASN A 272 -25.26 -28.10 -0.81
CA ASN A 272 -26.00 -26.93 -1.30
C ASN A 272 -25.10 -25.86 -1.97
N GLU A 273 -23.84 -26.18 -2.27
CA GLU A 273 -22.83 -25.20 -2.73
C GLU A 273 -23.35 -24.32 -3.87
N ASP A 274 -23.88 -24.92 -4.93
CA ASP A 274 -24.34 -24.16 -6.11
C ASP A 274 -25.55 -23.28 -5.79
N ALA A 275 -26.48 -23.75 -4.96
CA ALA A 275 -27.65 -22.98 -4.56
C ALA A 275 -27.24 -21.75 -3.72
N GLU A 276 -26.31 -21.93 -2.80
CA GLU A 276 -25.78 -20.87 -1.93
C GLU A 276 -24.97 -19.84 -2.73
N LYS A 277 -24.08 -20.29 -3.63
CA LYS A 277 -23.32 -19.40 -4.52
C LYS A 277 -24.25 -18.56 -5.37
N ASN A 278 -25.24 -19.18 -6.02
CA ASN A 278 -26.21 -18.47 -6.85
C ASN A 278 -27.06 -17.49 -6.03
N ALA A 279 -27.42 -17.82 -4.79
CA ALA A 279 -28.12 -16.90 -3.90
C ALA A 279 -27.25 -15.70 -3.53
N LEU A 280 -25.97 -15.89 -3.21
CA LEU A 280 -25.04 -14.81 -2.93
C LEU A 280 -24.82 -13.91 -4.14
N ILE A 281 -24.61 -14.49 -5.32
CA ILE A 281 -24.47 -13.76 -6.60
C ILE A 281 -25.70 -12.88 -6.86
N ARG A 282 -26.92 -13.40 -6.65
CA ARG A 282 -28.16 -12.60 -6.80
C ARG A 282 -28.23 -11.42 -5.83
N LYS A 283 -27.82 -11.63 -4.57
CA LYS A 283 -27.76 -10.54 -3.57
C LYS A 283 -26.74 -9.47 -3.97
N LEU A 284 -25.54 -9.88 -4.36
CA LEU A 284 -24.48 -8.99 -4.85
C LEU A 284 -24.94 -8.20 -6.08
N SER A 285 -25.55 -8.87 -7.06
CA SER A 285 -26.08 -8.23 -8.26
C SER A 285 -27.10 -7.13 -7.94
N LYS A 286 -28.02 -7.39 -7.01
CA LYS A 286 -29.01 -6.41 -6.56
C LYS A 286 -28.39 -5.22 -5.82
N LEU A 287 -27.42 -5.48 -4.95
CA LEU A 287 -26.74 -4.43 -4.17
C LEU A 287 -25.86 -3.55 -5.03
N LEU A 288 -25.06 -4.16 -5.91
CA LEU A 288 -24.10 -3.46 -6.79
C LEU A 288 -24.73 -2.90 -8.05
N GLU A 289 -25.97 -3.30 -8.37
CA GLU A 289 -26.69 -2.91 -9.59
C GLU A 289 -25.93 -3.34 -10.86
N CYS A 290 -25.34 -4.54 -10.80
CA CYS A 290 -24.45 -5.08 -11.84
C CYS A 290 -24.70 -6.58 -12.11
N GLU A 291 -24.36 -7.02 -13.33
CA GLU A 291 -24.08 -8.42 -13.64
C GLU A 291 -22.77 -8.83 -12.92
N ILE A 292 -22.79 -9.93 -12.18
CA ILE A 292 -21.62 -10.40 -11.42
C ILE A 292 -20.85 -11.45 -12.23
N ILE A 293 -19.57 -11.18 -12.44
CA ILE A 293 -18.59 -12.07 -13.05
C ILE A 293 -17.68 -12.59 -11.94
N ILE A 294 -17.65 -13.91 -11.77
CA ILE A 294 -16.78 -14.54 -10.78
C ILE A 294 -15.52 -15.06 -11.47
N ILE A 295 -14.36 -14.64 -10.96
CA ILE A 295 -13.03 -15.10 -11.39
C ILE A 295 -12.38 -16.00 -10.31
N PRO A 296 -11.45 -16.89 -10.66
CA PRO A 296 -10.64 -17.58 -9.65
C PRO A 296 -9.79 -16.59 -8.86
N SER A 297 -9.69 -16.80 -7.55
CA SER A 297 -8.64 -16.20 -6.72
C SER A 297 -7.32 -16.95 -6.89
N GLU A 298 -6.20 -16.22 -6.79
CA GLU A 298 -4.88 -16.84 -6.72
C GLU A 298 -4.65 -17.42 -5.32
N LYS A 299 -4.18 -18.67 -5.25
CA LYS A 299 -3.99 -19.38 -3.98
C LYS A 299 -2.81 -18.87 -3.14
N SER A 300 -1.82 -18.26 -3.79
CA SER A 300 -0.63 -17.65 -3.18
C SER A 300 -0.92 -16.25 -2.64
N ASP A 301 -1.88 -15.55 -3.26
CA ASP A 301 -2.32 -14.24 -2.81
C ASP A 301 -3.12 -14.38 -1.51
N MET A 302 -2.63 -13.72 -0.47
CA MET A 302 -3.25 -13.76 0.85
C MET A 302 -4.62 -13.07 0.86
N THR A 303 -4.81 -12.06 0.00
CA THR A 303 -6.04 -11.27 -0.10
C THR A 303 -7.09 -11.99 -0.94
N GLY A 304 -6.66 -12.60 -2.04
CA GLY A 304 -7.55 -13.17 -3.06
C GLY A 304 -8.30 -12.08 -3.81
N HIS A 305 -7.79 -10.85 -3.87
CA HIS A 305 -8.48 -9.70 -4.45
C HIS A 305 -8.39 -9.71 -5.97
N ALA A 306 -9.42 -9.17 -6.62
CA ALA A 306 -9.48 -9.07 -8.07
C ALA A 306 -8.58 -7.95 -8.62
N ASP A 307 -8.37 -6.86 -7.88
CA ASP A 307 -7.65 -5.66 -8.33
C ASP A 307 -6.13 -5.84 -8.48
N GLY A 308 -5.57 -6.94 -7.97
CA GLY A 308 -4.21 -7.39 -8.27
C GLY A 308 -4.11 -8.28 -9.52
N MET A 309 -5.24 -8.78 -10.03
CA MET A 309 -5.25 -9.83 -11.06
C MET A 309 -5.80 -9.37 -12.40
N VAL A 310 -6.82 -8.51 -12.39
CA VAL A 310 -7.49 -7.99 -13.58
C VAL A 310 -7.97 -6.56 -13.38
N ARG A 311 -8.22 -5.85 -14.49
CA ARG A 311 -8.87 -4.54 -14.54
C ARG A 311 -9.76 -4.45 -15.77
N PHE A 312 -10.88 -3.75 -15.66
CA PHE A 312 -11.66 -3.40 -16.85
C PHE A 312 -10.94 -2.31 -17.66
N VAL A 313 -10.98 -2.45 -18.98
CA VAL A 313 -10.72 -1.36 -19.93
C VAL A 313 -12.05 -0.75 -20.37
N ASP A 314 -13.02 -1.62 -20.68
CA ASP A 314 -14.40 -1.30 -20.99
C ASP A 314 -15.31 -2.48 -20.57
N ARG A 315 -16.60 -2.46 -20.89
CA ARG A 315 -17.56 -3.51 -20.51
C ARG A 315 -17.19 -4.94 -20.94
N ASN A 316 -16.48 -5.08 -22.06
CA ASN A 316 -16.17 -6.36 -22.70
C ASN A 316 -14.65 -6.59 -22.86
N THR A 317 -13.80 -5.67 -22.41
CA THR A 317 -12.35 -5.80 -22.47
C THR A 317 -11.75 -5.70 -21.08
N ILE A 318 -10.91 -6.67 -20.72
CA ILE A 318 -10.16 -6.67 -19.47
C ILE A 318 -8.65 -6.74 -19.73
N LEU A 319 -7.89 -6.03 -18.92
CA LEU A 319 -6.47 -6.27 -18.69
C LEU A 319 -6.34 -7.32 -17.60
N GLY A 320 -5.35 -8.19 -17.69
CA GLY A 320 -5.02 -9.09 -16.59
C GLY A 320 -3.60 -9.60 -16.68
N ASN A 321 -3.11 -10.22 -15.61
CA ASN A 321 -1.77 -10.79 -15.58
C ASN A 321 -1.52 -11.72 -16.77
N ASN A 322 -0.31 -11.71 -17.31
CA ASN A 322 0.05 -12.52 -18.47
C ASN A 322 -0.31 -13.99 -18.25
N LEU A 323 -1.30 -14.47 -19.01
CA LEU A 323 -1.83 -15.84 -18.91
C LEU A 323 -0.74 -16.90 -19.03
N ALA A 324 0.26 -16.65 -19.88
CA ALA A 324 1.33 -17.59 -20.13
C ALA A 324 2.24 -17.80 -18.91
N ALA A 325 2.39 -16.76 -18.07
CA ALA A 325 3.19 -16.77 -16.85
C ALA A 325 2.39 -17.24 -15.61
N GLU A 326 1.06 -17.30 -15.70
CA GLU A 326 0.17 -17.68 -14.60
C GLU A 326 0.08 -19.20 -14.36
N TYR A 327 -0.37 -19.57 -13.16
CA TYR A 327 -0.62 -20.97 -12.82
C TYR A 327 -1.66 -21.61 -13.73
N LYS A 328 -1.49 -22.90 -14.02
CA LYS A 328 -2.40 -23.68 -14.88
C LYS A 328 -3.87 -23.57 -14.45
N TYR A 329 -4.16 -23.70 -13.15
CA TYR A 329 -5.54 -23.63 -12.64
C TYR A 329 -6.17 -22.24 -12.83
N TRP A 330 -5.38 -21.18 -12.66
CA TRP A 330 -5.85 -19.81 -12.84
C TRP A 330 -6.15 -19.60 -14.33
N ARG A 331 -5.21 -19.99 -15.21
CA ARG A 331 -5.32 -19.86 -16.67
C ARG A 331 -6.56 -20.55 -17.21
N GLU A 332 -6.76 -21.81 -16.87
CA GLU A 332 -7.93 -22.59 -17.30
C GLU A 332 -9.23 -22.02 -16.71
N GLY A 333 -9.20 -21.56 -15.46
CA GLY A 333 -10.34 -20.91 -14.82
C GLY A 333 -10.74 -19.63 -15.54
N MET A 334 -9.76 -18.80 -15.87
CA MET A 334 -9.98 -17.52 -16.54
C MET A 334 -10.35 -17.66 -18.01
N GLN A 335 -9.81 -18.65 -18.73
CA GLN A 335 -10.28 -18.99 -20.08
C GLN A 335 -11.78 -19.28 -20.11
N LYS A 336 -12.30 -20.05 -19.13
CA LYS A 336 -13.74 -20.30 -19.01
C LYS A 336 -14.55 -19.03 -18.74
N VAL A 337 -14.01 -18.10 -17.94
CA VAL A 337 -14.66 -16.82 -17.68
C VAL A 337 -14.69 -15.97 -18.95
N ILE A 338 -13.55 -15.87 -19.64
CA ILE A 338 -13.39 -15.14 -20.90
C ILE A 338 -14.40 -15.64 -21.94
N GLU A 339 -14.48 -16.95 -22.14
CA GLU A 339 -15.44 -17.59 -23.07
C GLU A 339 -16.89 -17.37 -22.64
N LYS A 340 -17.20 -17.55 -21.35
CA LYS A 340 -18.57 -17.45 -20.84
C LYS A 340 -19.17 -16.04 -20.97
N TYR A 341 -18.35 -15.01 -20.79
CA TYR A 341 -18.81 -13.61 -20.77
C TYR A 341 -18.43 -12.82 -22.02
N ASP A 342 -17.83 -13.48 -23.03
CA ASP A 342 -17.34 -12.90 -24.28
C ASP A 342 -16.41 -11.71 -24.03
N LEU A 343 -15.39 -11.93 -23.19
CA LEU A 343 -14.41 -10.91 -22.84
C LEU A 343 -13.21 -10.95 -23.78
N LYS A 344 -12.70 -9.78 -24.15
CA LYS A 344 -11.35 -9.63 -24.69
C LYS A 344 -10.37 -9.54 -23.52
N TYR A 345 -9.26 -10.26 -23.62
CA TYR A 345 -8.21 -10.27 -22.59
C TYR A 345 -6.92 -9.67 -23.15
N ILE A 346 -6.38 -8.68 -22.45
CA ILE A 346 -5.10 -8.05 -22.77
C ILE A 346 -4.09 -8.45 -21.69
N ASP A 347 -3.04 -9.16 -22.08
CA ASP A 347 -1.98 -9.58 -21.17
C ASP A 347 -1.19 -8.36 -20.66
N MET A 348 -1.01 -8.31 -19.34
CA MET A 348 -0.20 -7.34 -18.63
C MET A 348 1.04 -8.03 -18.06
N PRO A 349 2.25 -7.48 -18.23
CA PRO A 349 3.43 -8.02 -17.57
C PRO A 349 3.27 -7.91 -16.06
N PHE A 350 3.85 -8.86 -15.35
CA PHE A 350 4.01 -8.82 -13.90
C PHE A 350 5.28 -9.60 -13.54
N PHE A 351 5.79 -9.37 -12.33
CA PHE A 351 6.91 -10.14 -11.79
C PHE A 351 6.81 -10.21 -10.27
N ASP A 352 7.40 -11.25 -9.69
CA ASP A 352 7.58 -11.39 -8.24
C ASP A 352 9.06 -11.18 -7.90
N PRO A 353 9.42 -10.17 -7.09
CA PRO A 353 10.81 -9.91 -6.71
C PRO A 353 11.43 -11.00 -5.81
N LYS A 354 10.63 -11.92 -5.24
CA LYS A 354 11.06 -12.98 -4.30
C LYS A 354 11.85 -12.43 -3.10
N ASP A 355 11.49 -11.25 -2.61
CA ASP A 355 12.14 -10.65 -1.44
C ASP A 355 11.57 -11.24 -0.14
N HIS A 356 12.34 -12.11 0.50
CA HIS A 356 11.95 -12.72 1.78
C HIS A 356 11.73 -11.72 2.92
N LYS A 357 12.20 -10.47 2.81
CA LYS A 357 11.90 -9.42 3.80
C LYS A 357 10.50 -8.85 3.64
N HIS A 358 9.94 -8.93 2.45
CA HIS A 358 8.63 -8.40 2.07
C HIS A 358 7.81 -9.50 1.38
N PRO A 359 7.44 -10.56 2.12
CA PRO A 359 6.84 -11.77 1.54
C PRO A 359 5.42 -11.56 0.98
N ILE A 360 4.79 -10.43 1.31
CA ILE A 360 3.44 -10.06 0.86
C ILE A 360 3.46 -8.95 -0.20
N SER A 361 4.64 -8.60 -0.71
CA SER A 361 4.86 -7.45 -1.60
C SER A 361 3.98 -7.48 -2.86
N ALA A 362 3.41 -6.32 -3.20
CA ALA A 362 2.71 -6.04 -4.44
C ALA A 362 3.63 -5.43 -5.53
N VAL A 363 4.94 -5.37 -5.29
CA VAL A 363 5.92 -4.92 -6.29
C VAL A 363 5.82 -5.82 -7.52
N GLY A 364 5.67 -5.20 -8.70
CA GLY A 364 5.51 -5.90 -9.97
C GLY A 364 4.05 -6.13 -10.39
N ILE A 365 3.07 -5.72 -9.57
CA ILE A 365 1.63 -5.75 -9.90
C ILE A 365 1.22 -4.41 -10.52
N TYR A 366 1.37 -4.29 -11.84
CA TYR A 366 1.05 -3.04 -12.56
C TYR A 366 -0.45 -2.77 -12.69
N LEU A 367 -1.30 -3.79 -12.56
CA LEU A 367 -2.76 -3.65 -12.60
C LEU A 367 -3.33 -2.86 -11.43
N ASN A 368 -2.56 -2.72 -10.35
CA ASN A 368 -2.97 -2.00 -9.16
C ASN A 368 -2.75 -0.47 -9.30
N TYR A 369 -3.13 0.07 -10.47
CA TYR A 369 -3.10 1.50 -10.80
C TYR A 369 -4.37 2.22 -10.33
N LEU A 370 -4.23 3.52 -10.05
CA LEU A 370 -5.38 4.39 -9.84
C LEU A 370 -5.91 4.84 -11.19
N GLU A 371 -7.23 4.79 -11.35
CA GLU A 371 -7.96 5.36 -12.48
C GLU A 371 -8.98 6.36 -11.93
N VAL A 372 -8.91 7.60 -12.41
CA VAL A 372 -9.77 8.70 -11.95
C VAL A 372 -9.94 9.73 -13.06
N ASN A 373 -11.18 10.03 -13.43
CA ASN A 373 -11.55 10.81 -14.60
C ASN A 373 -10.81 10.27 -15.85
N ASP A 374 -10.12 11.15 -16.56
CA ASP A 374 -9.27 10.84 -17.72
C ASP A 374 -7.80 10.55 -17.34
N LEU A 375 -7.50 10.32 -16.06
CA LEU A 375 -6.14 10.05 -15.54
C LEU A 375 -6.00 8.60 -15.09
N ILE A 376 -4.88 7.97 -15.47
CA ILE A 376 -4.37 6.73 -14.89
C ILE A 376 -3.02 7.03 -14.24
N VAL A 377 -2.86 6.68 -12.96
CA VAL A 377 -1.61 6.78 -12.21
C VAL A 377 -1.05 5.38 -12.00
N VAL A 378 0.02 5.05 -12.72
CA VAL A 378 0.60 3.69 -12.82
C VAL A 378 1.79 3.56 -11.87
N PRO A 379 1.83 2.55 -10.99
CA PRO A 379 3.00 2.31 -10.17
C PRO A 379 4.18 1.85 -11.03
N THR A 380 5.36 2.37 -10.74
CA THR A 380 6.64 1.93 -11.30
C THR A 380 7.58 1.48 -10.18
N PHE A 381 8.48 0.57 -10.52
CA PHE A 381 9.32 -0.15 -9.56
C PHE A 381 10.82 -0.06 -9.86
N GLY A 382 11.21 0.72 -10.90
CA GLY A 382 12.60 0.88 -11.32
C GLY A 382 13.10 -0.33 -12.11
N ARG A 383 12.24 -0.88 -12.97
CA ARG A 383 12.43 -2.16 -13.68
C ARG A 383 12.11 -1.99 -15.17
N GLU A 384 12.69 -2.84 -16.01
CA GLU A 384 12.45 -2.75 -17.47
C GLU A 384 10.99 -3.08 -17.84
N GLU A 385 10.35 -3.92 -17.03
CA GLU A 385 8.93 -4.25 -17.12
C GLU A 385 8.02 -3.01 -16.99
N ASP A 386 8.49 -1.93 -16.32
CA ASP A 386 7.73 -0.68 -16.15
C ASP A 386 7.34 -0.13 -17.54
N LYS A 387 8.31 -0.06 -18.46
CA LYS A 387 8.11 0.50 -19.81
C LYS A 387 7.10 -0.30 -20.63
N LEU A 388 7.14 -1.63 -20.50
CA LEU A 388 6.21 -2.51 -21.20
C LEU A 388 4.79 -2.32 -20.68
N ALA A 389 4.64 -2.29 -19.35
CA ALA A 389 3.38 -2.03 -18.68
C ALA A 389 2.74 -0.71 -19.14
N ILE A 390 3.51 0.38 -19.11
CA ILE A 390 3.05 1.71 -19.52
C ILE A 390 2.60 1.73 -20.99
N ASN A 391 3.36 1.08 -21.88
CA ASN A 391 3.02 1.03 -23.30
C ASN A 391 1.71 0.28 -23.58
N ILE A 392 1.46 -0.82 -22.87
CA ILE A 392 0.20 -1.57 -22.96
C ILE A 392 -0.96 -0.71 -22.47
N LEU A 393 -0.79 -0.02 -21.34
CA LEU A 393 -1.84 0.85 -20.80
C LEU A 393 -2.14 2.02 -21.75
N ARG A 394 -1.13 2.63 -22.39
CA ARG A 394 -1.34 3.70 -23.40
C ARG A 394 -2.14 3.21 -24.61
N GLN A 395 -1.95 1.96 -25.02
CA GLN A 395 -2.71 1.35 -26.13
C GLN A 395 -4.13 0.99 -25.71
N ALA A 396 -4.30 0.46 -24.49
CA ALA A 396 -5.61 0.09 -23.95
C ALA A 396 -6.48 1.31 -23.65
N PHE A 397 -5.88 2.42 -23.23
CA PHE A 397 -6.56 3.66 -22.85
C PHE A 397 -6.07 4.86 -23.68
N PRO A 398 -6.32 4.90 -25.00
CA PRO A 398 -5.77 5.94 -25.88
C PRO A 398 -6.26 7.36 -25.54
N ASN A 399 -7.38 7.47 -24.82
CA ASN A 399 -7.99 8.74 -24.44
C ASN A 399 -7.66 9.18 -23.01
N LYS A 400 -6.88 8.40 -22.25
CA LYS A 400 -6.50 8.72 -20.87
C LYS A 400 -5.07 9.20 -20.79
N GLN A 401 -4.83 10.20 -19.96
CA GLN A 401 -3.49 10.60 -19.58
C GLN A 401 -2.91 9.56 -18.62
N ILE A 402 -1.68 9.13 -18.91
CA ILE A 402 -0.96 8.15 -18.09
C ILE A 402 0.20 8.85 -17.41
N GLU A 403 0.18 8.86 -16.08
CA GLU A 403 1.25 9.35 -15.22
C GLU A 403 1.89 8.19 -14.47
N GLU A 404 3.20 8.22 -14.36
CA GLU A 404 3.99 7.19 -13.67
C GLU A 404 4.28 7.66 -12.24
N ILE A 405 4.23 6.74 -11.27
CA ILE A 405 4.62 7.01 -9.90
C ILE A 405 5.52 5.92 -9.37
N ASN A 406 6.73 6.30 -8.91
CA ASN A 406 7.51 5.36 -8.11
C ASN A 406 6.80 5.15 -6.77
N PHE A 407 6.26 3.95 -6.60
CA PHE A 407 5.46 3.53 -5.44
C PHE A 407 6.04 2.28 -4.78
N TYR A 408 7.33 2.03 -5.00
CA TYR A 408 8.02 0.81 -4.57
C TYR A 408 7.94 0.60 -3.05
N ASP A 409 8.13 1.64 -2.26
CA ASP A 409 8.12 1.59 -0.79
C ASP A 409 6.76 1.15 -0.21
N VAL A 410 5.66 1.65 -0.77
CA VAL A 410 4.30 1.24 -0.38
C VAL A 410 4.00 -0.17 -0.89
N ALA A 411 4.40 -0.48 -2.12
CA ALA A 411 4.19 -1.80 -2.72
C ALA A 411 4.86 -2.93 -1.94
N GLN A 412 5.98 -2.66 -1.27
CA GLN A 412 6.64 -3.61 -0.37
C GLN A 412 5.78 -4.03 0.84
N GLU A 413 4.77 -3.26 1.22
CA GLU A 413 3.85 -3.57 2.32
C GLU A 413 2.57 -4.31 1.85
N GLY A 414 2.48 -4.65 0.58
CA GLY A 414 1.48 -5.60 0.06
C GLY A 414 0.26 -5.01 -0.64
N GLY A 415 0.31 -3.74 -1.02
CA GLY A 415 -0.67 -3.12 -1.91
C GLY A 415 -0.06 -1.93 -2.65
N SER A 416 -0.72 -1.41 -3.68
CA SER A 416 -0.17 -0.32 -4.49
C SER A 416 -1.14 0.87 -4.59
N VAL A 417 -1.04 1.66 -5.66
CA VAL A 417 -1.78 2.92 -5.83
C VAL A 417 -3.30 2.68 -5.73
N ASN A 418 -3.84 1.62 -6.34
CA ASN A 418 -5.27 1.31 -6.24
C ASN A 418 -5.70 0.97 -4.81
N CYS A 419 -4.91 0.18 -4.08
CA CYS A 419 -5.23 -0.22 -2.70
C CYS A 419 -5.25 0.97 -1.73
N THR A 420 -4.38 1.96 -1.96
CA THR A 420 -4.28 3.16 -1.12
C THR A 420 -5.29 4.26 -1.46
N THR A 421 -6.15 4.05 -2.46
CA THR A 421 -7.05 5.07 -2.97
C THR A 421 -8.51 4.60 -2.99
N TRP A 422 -9.42 5.50 -2.67
CA TRP A 422 -10.86 5.31 -2.82
C TRP A 422 -11.45 6.44 -3.67
N VAL A 423 -12.05 6.11 -4.82
CA VAL A 423 -12.57 7.11 -5.77
C VAL A 423 -14.08 7.20 -5.67
N VAL A 424 -14.60 8.42 -5.56
CA VAL A 424 -16.05 8.69 -5.48
C VAL A 424 -16.45 9.68 -6.55
N ARG A 425 -17.46 9.31 -7.36
CA ARG A 425 -18.14 10.22 -8.30
C ARG A 425 -19.11 11.10 -7.55
N ASN A 426 -18.94 12.42 -7.64
CA ASN A 426 -19.97 13.36 -7.21
C ASN A 426 -21.14 13.32 -8.19
N LYS A 427 -22.36 13.44 -7.67
CA LYS A 427 -23.51 13.69 -8.55
C LYS A 427 -23.25 14.97 -9.35
N PRO A 428 -23.55 15.01 -10.65
CA PRO A 428 -23.52 16.26 -11.40
C PRO A 428 -24.38 17.27 -10.65
N THR A 429 -23.80 18.41 -10.28
CA THR A 429 -24.57 19.60 -9.92
C THR A 429 -25.17 20.10 -11.22
N HIS A 430 -26.43 19.77 -11.48
CA HIS A 430 -27.20 20.36 -12.57
C HIS A 430 -27.57 21.81 -12.25
#